data_AF-A0A2G4YSW8-F1
#
_entry.id   AF-A0A2G4YSW8-F1
#
_cell.length_a   1.000
_cell.length_b   1.000
_cell.length_c   1.000
_cell.angle_alpha   90.00
_cell.angle_beta   90.00
_cell.angle_gamma   90.00
#
_symmetry.space_group_name_H-M   'P 1'
#
loop_
_entity.id
_entity.type
_entity.pdbx_description
1 polymer ?
#
loop_
_entity_poly.entity_id
_entity_poly.type
_entity_poly.pdbx_seq_one_letter_code
_entity_poly.pdbx_strand_id
1 'polypeptide(L)'
;MMKRLLLICLFSFQTHTVMAEDVCEIIYSPIPHINAAVATGEDRLEGVFKLNTRQQEDLFKSLVTVTDSFFSSSPYVENIISEVKSHKLVSGGYEGITTPSISMTVALDDRVTDKMQAMQKIAAAMAFFFIQDSVLVICPDDGKITETDSYSFDLHDQGGKQFLSAENAQLFFGMMIGMFNGPQDLGYTYYASRGVFSTLVPLSSVDHDRRVLEKLSATLKDLTQGQVDLAITPHRVDIAFPHNDWASDPQGGHLKDIMGNSFSLENLLSHRQKFLQHLDQHISRMAAHKP
;
A
#
# COMPACT_ATOMS: atom_id res chain seq x y z
N MET A 1 -58.16 -26.71 37.71
CA MET A 1 -57.29 -25.57 38.08
C MET A 1 -55.88 -25.86 37.61
N MET A 2 -55.40 -25.06 36.67
CA MET A 2 -54.10 -25.18 35.98
C MET A 2 -52.92 -24.86 36.92
N LYS A 3 -51.80 -25.59 36.80
CA LYS A 3 -50.47 -25.11 37.22
C LYS A 3 -49.52 -25.17 36.02
N ARG A 4 -49.00 -23.99 35.67
CA ARG A 4 -48.01 -23.64 34.62
C ARG A 4 -46.66 -24.31 34.95
N LEU A 5 -45.98 -24.98 34.01
CA LEU A 5 -45.06 -24.47 32.98
C LEU A 5 -43.89 -23.63 33.54
N LEU A 6 -42.67 -24.17 33.43
CA LEU A 6 -41.46 -23.39 33.20
C LEU A 6 -40.51 -24.22 32.33
N LEU A 7 -40.47 -23.89 31.03
CA LEU A 7 -39.50 -24.42 30.07
C LEU A 7 -38.40 -23.36 29.95
N ILE A 8 -37.20 -23.69 30.41
CA ILE A 8 -36.04 -22.80 30.32
C ILE A 8 -35.42 -22.99 28.93
N CYS A 9 -35.64 -22.01 28.04
CA CYS A 9 -34.91 -21.91 26.78
C CYS A 9 -33.51 -21.34 27.07
N LEU A 10 -32.50 -22.20 27.00
CA LEU A 10 -31.10 -21.78 26.90
C LEU A 10 -30.83 -21.34 25.46
N PHE A 11 -30.85 -20.03 25.23
CA PHE A 11 -30.30 -19.44 24.01
C PHE A 11 -28.77 -19.39 24.17
N SER A 12 -28.08 -20.31 23.52
CA SER A 12 -26.65 -20.21 23.27
C SER A 12 -26.43 -19.11 22.22
N PHE A 13 -26.02 -17.93 22.67
CA PHE A 13 -25.43 -16.92 21.79
C PHE A 13 -24.09 -17.48 21.28
N GLN A 14 -24.11 -18.14 20.12
CA GLN A 14 -22.90 -18.28 19.31
C GLN A 14 -22.61 -16.90 18.71
N THR A 15 -21.75 -16.14 19.37
CA THR A 15 -21.06 -15.01 18.74
C THR A 15 -20.20 -15.59 17.62
N HIS A 16 -20.66 -15.47 16.39
CA HIS A 16 -19.80 -15.59 15.22
C HIS A 16 -18.83 -14.40 15.27
N THR A 17 -17.70 -14.58 15.94
CA THR A 17 -16.47 -13.84 15.59
C THR A 17 -16.13 -14.27 14.17
N VAL A 18 -16.58 -13.48 13.20
CA VAL A 18 -15.97 -13.46 11.88
C VAL A 18 -14.52 -13.13 12.16
N MET A 19 -13.65 -14.15 12.11
CA MET A 19 -12.21 -13.89 12.09
C MET A 19 -11.99 -13.01 10.88
N ALA A 20 -11.65 -11.74 11.10
CA ALA A 20 -11.15 -10.91 10.02
C ALA A 20 -10.04 -11.72 9.37
N GLU A 21 -10.16 -12.01 8.07
CA GLU A 21 -9.11 -12.76 7.41
C GLU A 21 -7.78 -12.05 7.66
N ASP A 22 -6.76 -12.79 8.08
CA ASP A 22 -5.40 -12.31 8.39
C ASP A 22 -4.69 -11.88 7.10
N VAL A 23 -5.18 -10.79 6.54
CA VAL A 23 -4.84 -10.29 5.22
C VAL A 23 -4.08 -9.00 5.37
N CYS A 24 -2.81 -9.03 5.00
CA CYS A 24 -1.99 -7.83 4.90
C CYS A 24 -1.93 -7.36 3.45
N GLU A 25 -1.57 -6.10 3.29
CA GLU A 25 -1.31 -5.44 2.03
C GLU A 25 0.12 -4.92 2.01
N ILE A 26 0.81 -5.11 0.89
CA ILE A 26 2.07 -4.44 0.58
C ILE A 26 1.82 -3.50 -0.60
N ILE A 27 2.04 -2.20 -0.40
CA ILE A 27 1.97 -1.18 -1.44
C ILE A 27 3.38 -0.76 -1.82
N TYR A 28 3.71 -0.89 -3.10
CA TYR A 28 5.05 -0.60 -3.62
C TYR A 28 4.98 -0.01 -5.02
N SER A 29 5.92 0.88 -5.33
CA SER A 29 6.11 1.44 -6.66
C SER A 29 7.37 0.85 -7.27
N PRO A 30 7.29 -0.06 -8.25
CA PRO A 30 8.46 -0.69 -8.84
C PRO A 30 9.28 0.27 -9.76
N ILE A 31 9.22 1.58 -9.52
CA ILE A 31 10.14 2.60 -10.03
C ILE A 31 11.25 2.82 -9.00
N PRO A 32 12.54 2.75 -9.39
CA PRO A 32 13.62 3.10 -8.48
C PRO A 32 13.49 4.55 -7.98
N HIS A 33 13.94 4.81 -6.76
CA HIS A 33 13.88 6.16 -6.21
C HIS A 33 14.74 7.15 -7.02
N ILE A 34 14.30 8.41 -7.14
CA ILE A 34 14.93 9.44 -7.97
C ILE A 34 16.36 9.78 -7.54
N ASN A 35 16.71 9.54 -6.29
CA ASN A 35 18.06 9.76 -5.78
C ASN A 35 18.94 8.51 -5.80
N ALA A 36 18.43 7.37 -6.30
CA ALA A 36 19.14 6.09 -6.31
C ALA A 36 20.08 5.88 -7.50
N ALA A 37 20.63 6.97 -8.06
CA ALA A 37 21.47 6.96 -9.26
C ALA A 37 22.61 5.94 -9.22
N VAL A 38 23.28 5.79 -8.06
CA VAL A 38 24.38 4.84 -7.88
C VAL A 38 23.90 3.39 -7.87
N ALA A 39 22.76 3.11 -7.24
CA ALA A 39 22.22 1.75 -7.12
C ALA A 39 21.54 1.27 -8.41
N THR A 40 20.90 2.18 -9.16
CA THR A 40 20.16 1.87 -10.38
C THR A 40 21.01 2.05 -11.65
N GLY A 41 21.88 3.06 -11.67
CA GLY A 41 22.53 3.60 -12.87
C GLY A 41 21.77 4.81 -13.42
N GLU A 42 22.48 5.92 -13.63
CA GLU A 42 21.90 7.21 -14.06
C GLU A 42 21.07 7.11 -15.34
N ASP A 43 21.59 6.45 -16.39
CA ASP A 43 20.88 6.30 -17.67
C ASP A 43 19.55 5.53 -17.53
N ARG A 44 19.53 4.50 -16.68
CA ARG A 44 18.29 3.75 -16.39
C ARG A 44 17.29 4.65 -15.70
N LEU A 45 17.75 5.37 -14.68
CA LEU A 45 16.91 6.24 -13.88
C LEU A 45 16.27 7.32 -14.76
N GLU A 46 17.07 7.99 -15.59
CA GLU A 46 16.57 8.97 -16.55
C GLU A 46 15.58 8.35 -17.54
N GLY A 47 15.85 7.13 -18.03
CA GLY A 47 14.95 6.39 -18.90
C GLY A 47 13.59 6.10 -18.28
N VAL A 48 13.55 5.68 -17.00
CA VAL A 48 12.31 5.41 -16.27
C VAL A 48 11.50 6.68 -16.02
N PHE A 49 12.15 7.78 -15.61
CA PHE A 49 11.44 9.05 -15.35
C PHE A 49 10.95 9.76 -16.62
N LYS A 50 11.42 9.36 -17.80
CA LYS A 50 10.89 9.81 -19.10
C LYS A 50 9.62 9.06 -19.53
N LEU A 51 9.25 7.97 -18.86
CA LEU A 51 8.04 7.20 -19.18
C LEU A 51 6.79 8.01 -18.82
N ASN A 52 5.82 8.05 -19.74
CA ASN A 52 4.50 8.59 -19.43
C ASN A 52 3.70 7.62 -18.54
N THR A 53 2.57 8.07 -18.00
CA THR A 53 1.72 7.28 -17.09
C THR A 53 1.39 5.90 -17.64
N ARG A 54 0.96 5.78 -18.90
CA ARG A 54 0.60 4.49 -19.50
C ARG A 54 1.79 3.54 -19.59
N GLN A 55 2.96 4.07 -19.96
CA GLN A 55 4.19 3.29 -20.02
C GLN A 55 4.64 2.82 -18.63
N GLN A 56 4.48 3.67 -17.61
CA GLN A 56 4.71 3.26 -16.22
C GLN A 56 3.75 2.14 -15.81
N GLU A 57 2.45 2.25 -16.08
CA GLU A 57 1.49 1.18 -15.76
C GLU A 57 1.84 -0.15 -16.44
N ASP A 58 2.25 -0.11 -17.71
CA ASP A 58 2.66 -1.30 -18.46
C ASP A 58 3.96 -1.90 -17.89
N LEU A 59 4.92 -1.06 -17.50
CA LEU A 59 6.12 -1.50 -16.78
C LEU A 59 5.75 -2.18 -15.46
N PHE A 60 4.83 -1.61 -14.68
CA PHE A 60 4.46 -2.11 -13.35
C PHE A 60 3.83 -3.49 -13.44
N LYS A 61 2.89 -3.65 -14.37
CA LYS A 61 2.28 -4.96 -14.66
C LYS A 61 3.33 -6.01 -15.04
N SER A 62 4.36 -5.63 -15.79
CA SER A 62 5.43 -6.55 -16.16
C SER A 62 6.31 -6.94 -14.95
N LEU A 63 6.50 -6.02 -14.00
CA LEU A 63 7.34 -6.22 -12.82
C LEU A 63 6.66 -7.04 -11.71
N VAL A 64 5.33 -7.26 -11.78
CA VAL A 64 4.63 -8.26 -10.94
C VAL A 64 5.30 -9.63 -11.05
N THR A 65 5.76 -10.02 -12.24
CA THR A 65 6.45 -11.31 -12.46
C THR A 65 7.76 -11.44 -11.67
N VAL A 66 8.44 -10.31 -11.40
CA VAL A 66 9.65 -10.29 -10.56
C VAL A 66 9.28 -10.51 -9.09
N THR A 67 8.19 -9.89 -8.64
CA THR A 67 7.63 -10.11 -7.30
C THR A 67 7.20 -11.57 -7.12
N ASP A 68 6.43 -12.13 -8.05
CA ASP A 68 5.99 -13.53 -7.99
C ASP A 68 7.18 -14.50 -7.97
N SER A 69 8.21 -14.21 -8.77
CA SER A 69 9.45 -14.99 -8.76
C SER A 69 10.18 -14.91 -7.42
N PHE A 70 10.17 -13.75 -6.75
CA PHE A 70 10.79 -13.60 -5.43
C PHE A 70 10.01 -14.41 -4.37
N PHE A 71 8.68 -14.31 -4.40
CA PHE A 71 7.81 -14.98 -3.44
C PHE A 71 7.89 -16.50 -3.55
N SER A 72 7.97 -17.02 -4.77
CA SER A 72 8.09 -18.46 -5.04
C SER A 72 9.50 -19.05 -4.87
N SER A 73 10.53 -18.22 -4.67
CA SER A 73 11.91 -18.69 -4.55
C SER A 73 12.52 -18.48 -3.16
N SER A 74 11.79 -17.85 -2.24
CA SER A 74 12.24 -17.58 -0.89
C SER A 74 11.52 -18.47 0.12
N PRO A 75 12.21 -19.47 0.72
CA PRO A 75 11.63 -20.29 1.78
C PRO A 75 11.13 -19.46 2.97
N TYR A 76 11.73 -18.30 3.22
CA TYR A 76 11.24 -17.40 4.26
C TYR A 76 9.84 -16.87 3.90
N VAL A 77 9.60 -16.49 2.65
CA VAL A 77 8.28 -16.00 2.22
C VAL A 77 7.24 -17.12 2.26
N GLU A 78 7.57 -18.30 1.75
CA GLU A 78 6.67 -19.47 1.76
C GLU A 78 6.21 -19.88 3.17
N ASN A 79 7.03 -19.63 4.19
CA ASN A 79 6.69 -19.92 5.58
C ASN A 79 5.85 -18.82 6.26
N ILE A 80 5.76 -17.62 5.68
CA ILE A 80 5.04 -16.47 6.23
C ILE A 80 3.72 -16.24 5.50
N ILE A 81 3.73 -16.36 4.17
CA ILE A 81 2.60 -16.05 3.30
C ILE A 81 1.99 -17.34 2.80
N SER A 82 0.75 -17.61 3.19
CA SER A 82 0.00 -18.79 2.76
C SER A 82 -0.55 -18.62 1.34
N GLU A 83 -0.91 -17.40 0.96
CA GLU A 83 -1.47 -17.11 -0.36
C GLU A 83 -1.22 -15.64 -0.78
N VAL A 84 -0.84 -15.43 -2.04
CA VAL A 84 -0.92 -14.11 -2.68
C VAL A 84 -2.30 -13.98 -3.32
N LYS A 85 -3.19 -13.18 -2.73
CA LYS A 85 -4.59 -13.06 -3.15
C LYS A 85 -4.77 -12.22 -4.41
N SER A 86 -4.01 -11.13 -4.56
CA SER A 86 -4.06 -10.30 -5.76
C SER A 86 -2.91 -9.32 -5.89
N HIS A 87 -2.63 -8.89 -7.12
CA HIS A 87 -1.89 -7.68 -7.45
C HIS A 87 -2.83 -6.71 -8.17
N LYS A 88 -2.92 -5.48 -7.68
CA LYS A 88 -3.79 -4.44 -8.24
C LYS A 88 -3.01 -3.16 -8.45
N LEU A 89 -3.14 -2.60 -9.64
CA LEU A 89 -2.69 -1.24 -9.89
C LEU A 89 -3.57 -0.27 -9.09
N VAL A 90 -2.94 0.63 -8.36
CA VAL A 90 -3.56 1.69 -7.59
C VAL A 90 -2.93 3.03 -7.97
N SER A 91 -3.64 4.13 -7.72
CA SER A 91 -3.06 5.48 -7.84
C SER A 91 -2.66 5.97 -6.45
N GLY A 92 -1.48 6.60 -6.34
CA GLY A 92 -0.88 6.91 -5.05
C GLY A 92 -0.02 5.74 -4.54
N GLY A 93 0.17 5.64 -3.21
CA GLY A 93 1.03 4.62 -2.60
C GLY A 93 1.85 5.09 -1.39
N TYR A 94 1.71 6.39 -1.07
CA TYR A 94 2.11 7.18 0.11
C TYR A 94 3.51 7.84 0.11
N GLU A 95 3.49 9.18 -0.05
CA GLU A 95 4.41 10.30 0.31
C GLU A 95 4.16 11.44 -0.71
N GLY A 96 2.93 11.97 -0.79
CA GLY A 96 2.62 13.09 -1.69
C GLY A 96 2.72 12.84 -3.22
N ILE A 97 3.25 11.70 -3.67
CA ILE A 97 3.46 11.40 -5.09
C ILE A 97 2.23 10.65 -5.65
N THR A 98 1.58 11.23 -6.66
CA THR A 98 0.39 10.69 -7.33
C THR A 98 0.70 9.60 -8.38
N THR A 99 1.90 9.01 -8.35
CA THR A 99 2.30 7.98 -9.32
C THR A 99 1.48 6.71 -9.13
N PRO A 100 1.35 5.88 -10.18
CA PRO A 100 0.84 4.54 -10.00
C PRO A 100 1.68 3.78 -8.96
N SER A 101 1.07 2.80 -8.31
CA SER A 101 1.71 1.79 -7.45
C SER A 101 1.01 0.45 -7.62
N ILE A 102 1.60 -0.60 -7.08
CA ILE A 102 0.96 -1.92 -6.96
C ILE A 102 0.59 -2.12 -5.50
N SER A 103 -0.68 -2.42 -5.26
CA SER A 103 -1.16 -3.01 -4.02
C SER A 103 -1.18 -4.53 -4.20
N MET A 104 -0.45 -5.24 -3.34
CA MET A 104 -0.42 -6.69 -3.30
C MET A 104 -1.06 -7.15 -2.00
N THR A 105 -2.15 -7.89 -2.11
CA THR A 105 -2.89 -8.43 -0.97
C THR A 105 -2.43 -9.86 -0.72
N VAL A 106 -2.07 -10.18 0.52
CA VAL A 106 -1.54 -11.48 0.92
C VAL A 106 -2.26 -12.00 2.16
N ALA A 107 -2.56 -13.29 2.21
CA ALA A 107 -2.92 -13.97 3.44
C ALA A 107 -1.67 -14.55 4.09
N LEU A 108 -1.59 -14.41 5.41
CA LEU A 108 -0.49 -14.95 6.19
C LEU A 108 -0.78 -16.38 6.65
N ASP A 109 0.26 -17.12 7.00
CA ASP A 109 0.12 -18.41 7.68
C ASP A 109 -0.26 -18.16 9.16
N ASP A 110 -1.30 -18.84 9.65
CA ASP A 110 -1.84 -18.68 11.01
C ASP A 110 -0.79 -18.93 12.12
N ARG A 111 0.30 -19.65 11.80
CA ARG A 111 1.39 -19.94 12.74
C ARG A 111 2.34 -18.76 12.94
N VAL A 112 2.24 -17.72 12.12
CA VAL A 112 3.06 -16.51 12.24
C VAL A 112 2.56 -15.68 13.42
N THR A 113 3.38 -15.61 14.47
CA THR A 113 3.03 -14.90 15.72
C THR A 113 3.28 -13.40 15.65
N ASP A 114 4.32 -12.97 14.94
CA ASP A 114 4.67 -11.56 14.72
C ASP A 114 4.54 -11.21 13.23
N LYS A 115 3.28 -11.01 12.83
CA LYS A 115 2.88 -10.77 11.45
C LYS A 115 3.48 -9.49 10.89
N MET A 116 3.40 -8.40 11.65
CA MET A 116 3.91 -7.11 11.19
C MET A 116 5.42 -7.15 10.99
N GLN A 117 6.19 -7.70 11.95
CA GLN A 117 7.64 -7.81 11.78
C GLN A 117 8.01 -8.70 10.59
N ALA A 118 7.30 -9.82 10.40
CA ALA A 118 7.53 -10.70 9.27
C ALA A 118 7.28 -9.99 7.93
N MET A 119 6.19 -9.23 7.85
CA MET A 119 5.83 -8.44 6.68
C MET A 119 6.77 -7.27 6.43
N GLN A 120 7.24 -6.59 7.48
CA GLN A 120 8.25 -5.54 7.39
C GLN A 120 9.55 -6.06 6.77
N LYS A 121 9.98 -7.28 7.13
CA LYS A 121 11.16 -7.92 6.52
C LYS A 121 10.96 -8.22 5.04
N ILE A 122 9.78 -8.71 4.66
CA ILE A 122 9.44 -8.96 3.24
C ILE A 122 9.41 -7.64 2.46
N ALA A 123 8.79 -6.60 3.00
CA ALA A 123 8.76 -5.26 2.40
C ALA A 123 10.16 -4.66 2.27
N ALA A 124 11.03 -4.83 3.27
CA ALA A 124 12.42 -4.37 3.20
C ALA A 124 13.21 -5.09 2.09
N ALA A 125 12.97 -6.39 1.90
CA ALA A 125 13.54 -7.14 0.78
C ALA A 125 13.06 -6.61 -0.58
N MET A 126 11.76 -6.34 -0.70
CA MET A 126 11.18 -5.73 -1.90
C MET A 126 11.77 -4.35 -2.18
N ALA A 127 11.80 -3.47 -1.18
CA ALA A 127 12.42 -2.15 -1.27
C ALA A 127 13.89 -2.26 -1.72
N PHE A 128 14.61 -3.26 -1.22
CA PHE A 128 16.02 -3.48 -1.57
C PHE A 128 16.18 -3.86 -3.05
N PHE A 129 15.44 -4.85 -3.55
CA PHE A 129 15.66 -5.29 -4.93
C PHE A 129 14.98 -4.40 -5.98
N PHE A 130 13.92 -3.66 -5.61
CA PHE A 130 13.35 -2.60 -6.46
C PHE A 130 14.05 -1.25 -6.33
N ILE A 131 14.94 -1.10 -5.35
CA ILE A 131 15.69 0.15 -5.10
C ILE A 131 14.73 1.31 -4.80
N GLN A 132 13.77 1.04 -3.92
CA GLN A 132 12.78 2.04 -3.48
C GLN A 132 13.20 2.66 -2.17
N ASP A 133 12.93 3.95 -1.99
CA ASP A 133 13.08 4.62 -0.70
C ASP A 133 12.19 3.95 0.34
N SER A 134 10.99 3.51 -0.03
CA SER A 134 10.07 2.87 0.89
C SER A 134 9.08 1.91 0.22
N VAL A 135 8.58 1.00 1.03
CA VAL A 135 7.48 0.08 0.72
C VAL A 135 6.53 0.09 1.91
N LEU A 136 5.24 0.32 1.68
CA LEU A 136 4.23 0.37 2.74
C LEU A 136 3.64 -1.01 2.99
N VAL A 137 3.59 -1.42 4.25
CA VAL A 137 2.83 -2.58 4.72
C VAL A 137 1.63 -2.06 5.48
N ILE A 138 0.46 -2.66 5.26
CA ILE A 138 -0.75 -2.43 6.05
C ILE A 138 -1.28 -3.79 6.49
N CYS A 139 -1.43 -4.02 7.78
CA CYS A 139 -2.05 -5.23 8.34
C CYS A 139 -3.23 -4.85 9.24
N PRO A 140 -4.16 -5.78 9.50
CA PRO A 140 -5.18 -5.59 10.53
C PRO A 140 -4.50 -5.36 11.89
N ASP A 141 -5.03 -4.41 12.66
CA ASP A 141 -4.60 -4.13 14.05
C ASP A 141 -4.69 -5.41 14.90
N ASP A 142 -3.55 -5.84 15.46
CA ASP A 142 -3.46 -7.04 16.30
C ASP A 142 -3.84 -6.78 17.78
N GLY A 143 -4.19 -5.52 18.10
CA GLY A 143 -4.60 -5.05 19.43
C GLY A 143 -3.43 -4.73 20.36
N LYS A 144 -2.18 -4.91 19.94
CA LYS A 144 -1.01 -4.46 20.68
C LYS A 144 -0.69 -3.03 20.24
N ILE A 145 -0.82 -2.08 21.16
CA ILE A 145 -0.44 -0.70 20.86
C ILE A 145 1.05 -0.64 20.56
N THR A 146 1.40 -0.35 19.31
CA THR A 146 2.76 -0.14 18.83
C THR A 146 2.94 1.30 18.35
N GLU A 147 4.18 1.74 18.12
CA GLU A 147 4.46 3.04 17.49
C GLU A 147 3.94 3.14 16.05
N THR A 148 3.54 2.00 15.48
CA THR A 148 3.12 1.81 14.09
C THR A 148 1.61 1.74 13.89
N ASP A 149 0.81 1.94 14.94
CA ASP A 149 -0.64 1.96 14.84
C ASP A 149 -1.12 3.22 14.10
N SER A 150 -2.11 3.06 13.22
CA SER A 150 -2.73 4.16 12.49
C SER A 150 -4.22 3.89 12.23
N TYR A 151 -4.94 4.92 11.82
CA TYR A 151 -6.25 4.75 11.21
C TYR A 151 -6.12 4.84 9.70
N SER A 152 -6.77 3.90 9.01
CA SER A 152 -7.10 4.06 7.61
C SER A 152 -8.50 4.66 7.50
N PHE A 153 -8.59 5.80 6.82
CA PHE A 153 -9.85 6.45 6.50
C PHE A 153 -10.23 6.12 5.05
N ASP A 154 -11.22 5.25 4.90
CA ASP A 154 -11.75 4.88 3.60
C ASP A 154 -12.94 5.77 3.23
N LEU A 155 -12.81 6.44 2.08
CA LEU A 155 -13.82 7.29 1.48
C LEU A 155 -14.45 6.57 0.29
N HIS A 156 -15.78 6.59 0.24
CA HIS A 156 -16.56 6.03 -0.86
C HIS A 156 -17.71 6.95 -1.26
N ASP A 157 -18.04 6.96 -2.54
CA ASP A 157 -19.20 7.69 -3.05
C ASP A 157 -20.50 7.13 -2.45
N GLN A 158 -21.33 8.01 -1.88
CA GLN A 158 -22.69 7.71 -1.42
C GLN A 158 -23.75 8.65 -2.03
N GLY A 159 -23.32 9.64 -2.83
CA GLY A 159 -24.19 10.58 -3.53
C GLY A 159 -24.82 9.99 -4.81
N GLY A 160 -25.63 10.81 -5.48
CA GLY A 160 -26.28 10.43 -6.75
C GLY A 160 -25.36 10.45 -7.97
N LYS A 161 -24.15 11.02 -7.84
CA LYS A 161 -23.10 11.01 -8.86
C LYS A 161 -21.80 10.45 -8.29
N GLN A 162 -21.16 9.58 -9.06
CA GLN A 162 -19.81 9.10 -8.77
C GLN A 162 -18.82 10.25 -8.90
N PHE A 163 -18.05 10.50 -7.85
CA PHE A 163 -16.94 11.44 -7.86
C PHE A 163 -15.61 10.72 -7.83
N LEU A 164 -15.43 9.71 -6.99
CA LEU A 164 -14.15 9.00 -6.87
C LEU A 164 -13.87 8.19 -8.14
N SER A 165 -12.87 8.67 -8.87
CA SER A 165 -12.33 8.14 -10.11
C SER A 165 -10.80 8.34 -10.10
N ALA A 166 -10.08 7.74 -11.05
CA ALA A 166 -8.62 7.91 -11.10
C ALA A 166 -8.19 9.38 -11.22
N GLU A 167 -8.96 10.18 -11.97
CA GLU A 167 -8.71 11.62 -12.16
C GLU A 167 -9.11 12.42 -10.90
N ASN A 168 -10.31 12.18 -10.37
CA ASN A 168 -10.84 12.96 -9.26
C ASN A 168 -10.21 12.60 -7.91
N ALA A 169 -9.65 11.38 -7.76
CA ALA A 169 -8.89 11.03 -6.57
C ALA A 169 -7.66 11.92 -6.40
N GLN A 170 -6.96 12.23 -7.50
CA GLN A 170 -5.83 13.16 -7.48
C GLN A 170 -6.28 14.59 -7.14
N LEU A 171 -7.42 15.01 -7.70
CA LEU A 171 -8.01 16.32 -7.37
C LEU A 171 -8.37 16.40 -5.88
N PHE A 172 -9.01 15.37 -5.33
CA PHE A 172 -9.37 15.31 -3.92
C PHE A 172 -8.14 15.37 -3.01
N PHE A 173 -7.07 14.66 -3.38
CA PHE A 173 -5.79 14.75 -2.68
C PHE A 173 -5.19 16.17 -2.73
N GLY A 174 -5.29 16.86 -3.88
CA GLY A 174 -4.92 18.27 -3.99
C GLY A 174 -5.73 19.19 -3.07
N MET A 175 -7.03 18.92 -2.89
CA MET A 175 -7.85 19.64 -1.92
C MET A 175 -7.41 19.37 -0.47
N MET A 176 -7.01 18.12 -0.15
CA MET A 176 -6.43 17.79 1.15
C MET A 176 -5.17 18.61 1.43
N ILE A 177 -4.21 18.64 0.49
CA ILE A 177 -3.00 19.48 0.60
C ILE A 177 -3.34 20.94 0.93
N GLY A 178 -4.36 21.49 0.26
CA GLY A 178 -4.83 22.85 0.52
C GLY A 178 -5.39 23.05 1.94
N MET A 179 -6.08 22.05 2.49
CA MET A 179 -6.67 22.14 3.84
C MET A 179 -5.64 21.95 4.96
N PHE A 180 -4.62 21.15 4.73
CA PHE A 180 -3.51 20.94 5.65
C PHE A 180 -2.38 22.00 5.49
N ASN A 181 -2.52 22.93 4.55
CA ASN A 181 -1.52 23.95 4.21
C ASN A 181 -0.15 23.37 3.81
N GLY A 182 -0.13 22.18 3.23
CA GLY A 182 1.10 21.51 2.80
C GLY A 182 0.90 20.01 2.56
N PRO A 183 1.85 19.36 1.88
CA PRO A 183 1.81 17.93 1.61
C PRO A 183 2.48 17.07 2.70
N GLN A 184 3.04 17.69 3.75
CA GLN A 184 3.78 16.97 4.79
C GLN A 184 2.87 15.98 5.49
N ASP A 185 3.35 14.75 5.70
CA ASP A 185 2.64 13.67 6.36
C ASP A 185 1.28 13.32 5.72
N LEU A 186 1.12 13.64 4.42
CA LEU A 186 -0.05 13.29 3.63
C LEU A 186 0.29 12.26 2.55
N GLY A 187 -0.65 11.35 2.36
CA GLY A 187 -0.66 10.45 1.23
C GLY A 187 -1.99 9.76 1.11
N TYR A 188 -2.17 9.10 -0.03
CA TYR A 188 -3.39 8.37 -0.32
C TYR A 188 -3.10 7.15 -1.18
N THR A 189 -4.06 6.24 -1.19
CA THR A 189 -4.16 5.13 -2.12
C THR A 189 -5.58 5.10 -2.68
N TYR A 190 -5.72 5.18 -3.99
CA TYR A 190 -7.01 5.02 -4.67
C TYR A 190 -7.13 3.64 -5.32
N TYR A 191 -8.09 2.86 -4.84
CA TYR A 191 -8.41 1.52 -5.32
C TYR A 191 -9.53 1.60 -6.37
N ALA A 192 -9.16 1.77 -7.64
CA ALA A 192 -10.12 1.93 -8.74
C ALA A 192 -11.17 0.80 -8.83
N SER A 193 -10.75 -0.45 -8.58
CA SER A 193 -11.67 -1.61 -8.60
C SER A 193 -12.76 -1.57 -7.52
N ARG A 194 -12.55 -0.82 -6.43
CA ARG A 194 -13.48 -0.67 -5.31
C ARG A 194 -14.13 0.72 -5.24
N GLY A 195 -13.62 1.69 -6.01
CA GLY A 195 -14.03 3.09 -5.88
C GLY A 195 -13.69 3.70 -4.52
N VAL A 196 -12.60 3.25 -3.88
CA VAL A 196 -12.22 3.67 -2.53
C VAL A 196 -10.99 4.55 -2.58
N PHE A 197 -11.09 5.75 -2.00
CA PHE A 197 -9.96 6.59 -1.66
C PHE A 197 -9.60 6.32 -0.20
N SER A 198 -8.36 5.90 0.06
CA SER A 198 -7.89 5.57 1.40
C SER A 198 -6.72 6.48 1.79
N THR A 199 -6.69 6.92 3.04
CA THR A 199 -5.59 7.71 3.58
C THR A 199 -5.25 7.24 4.99
N LEU A 200 -3.96 7.15 5.28
CA LEU A 200 -3.43 6.76 6.59
C LEU A 200 -3.27 8.00 7.46
N VAL A 201 -3.73 7.88 8.71
CA VAL A 201 -3.77 8.95 9.69
C VAL A 201 -3.16 8.46 11.00
N PRO A 202 -2.11 9.12 11.52
CA PRO A 202 -1.50 8.79 12.80
C PRO A 202 -2.51 8.88 13.96
N LEU A 203 -2.35 8.03 14.98
CA LEU A 203 -3.19 8.09 16.18
C LEU A 203 -3.17 9.46 16.88
N SER A 204 -2.04 10.17 16.81
CA SER A 204 -1.86 11.49 17.44
C SER A 204 -2.67 12.61 16.77
N SER A 205 -3.02 12.48 15.49
CA SER A 205 -3.76 13.49 14.72
C SER A 205 -5.17 13.04 14.30
N VAL A 206 -5.59 11.81 14.63
CA VAL A 206 -6.84 11.19 14.16
C VAL A 206 -8.07 12.09 14.19
N ASP A 207 -8.29 12.78 15.30
CA ASP A 207 -9.45 13.67 15.47
C ASP A 207 -9.35 14.93 14.61
N HIS A 208 -8.15 15.47 14.43
CA HIS A 208 -7.91 16.62 13.57
C HIS A 208 -8.16 16.26 12.11
N ASP A 209 -7.50 15.20 11.63
CA ASP A 209 -7.51 14.81 10.23
C ASP A 209 -8.90 14.34 9.81
N ARG A 210 -9.59 13.61 10.68
CA ARG A 210 -11.01 13.26 10.49
C ARG A 210 -11.87 14.49 10.24
N ARG A 211 -11.73 15.55 11.05
CA ARG A 211 -12.50 16.79 10.88
C ARG A 211 -12.16 17.49 9.56
N VAL A 212 -10.91 17.42 9.11
CA VAL A 212 -10.49 17.96 7.81
C VAL A 212 -11.18 17.21 6.68
N LEU A 213 -11.16 15.87 6.71
CA LEU A 213 -11.83 15.01 5.73
C LEU A 213 -13.35 15.24 5.71
N GLU A 214 -14.00 15.33 6.87
CA GLU A 214 -15.42 15.63 6.99
C GLU A 214 -15.76 17.01 6.40
N LYS A 215 -14.92 18.03 6.66
CA LYS A 215 -15.09 19.37 6.09
C LYS A 215 -14.90 19.40 4.58
N LEU A 216 -13.95 18.63 4.04
CA LEU A 216 -13.75 18.47 2.60
C LEU A 216 -14.95 17.80 1.94
N SER A 217 -15.44 16.70 2.52
CA SER A 217 -16.65 16.01 2.04
C SER A 217 -17.86 16.95 2.04
N ALA A 218 -18.08 17.70 3.12
CA ALA A 218 -19.14 18.70 3.20
C ALA A 218 -19.00 19.80 2.14
N THR A 219 -17.78 20.31 1.93
CA THR A 219 -17.51 21.33 0.90
C THR A 219 -17.83 20.81 -0.50
N LEU A 220 -17.43 19.58 -0.81
CA LEU A 220 -17.71 18.94 -2.10
C LEU A 220 -19.23 18.74 -2.31
N LYS A 221 -19.94 18.33 -1.26
CA LYS A 221 -21.39 18.21 -1.26
C LYS A 221 -22.08 19.54 -1.51
N ASP A 222 -21.64 20.61 -0.86
CA ASP A 222 -22.20 21.95 -1.04
C ASP A 222 -21.96 22.50 -2.45
N LEU A 223 -20.73 22.38 -2.96
CA LEU A 223 -20.36 22.82 -4.31
C LEU A 223 -21.15 22.09 -5.40
N THR A 224 -21.48 20.81 -5.16
CA THR A 224 -22.23 19.97 -6.11
C THR A 224 -23.74 19.97 -5.84
N GLN A 225 -24.23 20.82 -4.92
CA GLN A 225 -25.65 20.88 -4.52
C GLN A 225 -26.21 19.50 -4.11
N GLY A 226 -25.40 18.71 -3.41
CA GLY A 226 -25.77 17.38 -2.92
C GLY A 226 -25.64 16.24 -3.94
N GLN A 227 -25.14 16.51 -5.16
CA GLN A 227 -24.96 15.45 -6.16
C GLN A 227 -23.82 14.50 -5.81
N VAL A 228 -22.74 15.02 -5.23
CA VAL A 228 -21.62 14.26 -4.71
C VAL A 228 -21.69 14.26 -3.18
N ASP A 229 -21.50 13.10 -2.58
CA ASP A 229 -21.42 12.93 -1.14
C ASP A 229 -20.48 11.75 -0.87
N LEU A 230 -19.56 11.92 0.10
CA LEU A 230 -18.57 10.92 0.45
C LEU A 230 -18.81 10.43 1.88
N ALA A 231 -19.01 9.13 2.02
CA ALA A 231 -18.99 8.48 3.32
C ALA A 231 -17.55 8.18 3.73
N ILE A 232 -17.25 8.38 5.01
CA ILE A 232 -15.93 8.24 5.61
C ILE A 232 -16.00 7.11 6.64
N THR A 233 -15.23 6.04 6.42
CA THR A 233 -15.20 4.86 7.30
C THR A 233 -13.80 4.67 7.87
N PRO A 234 -13.59 4.99 9.16
CA PRO A 234 -12.32 4.75 9.82
C PRO A 234 -12.20 3.29 10.25
N HIS A 235 -11.03 2.69 10.08
CA HIS A 235 -10.67 1.42 10.70
C HIS A 235 -9.21 1.46 11.16
N ARG A 236 -8.91 0.75 12.26
CA ARG A 236 -7.54 0.66 12.78
C ARG A 236 -6.73 -0.31 11.94
N VAL A 237 -5.47 0.04 11.74
CA VAL A 237 -4.49 -0.75 11.01
C VAL A 237 -3.13 -0.58 11.66
N ASP A 238 -2.31 -1.61 11.52
CA ASP A 238 -0.87 -1.52 11.79
C ASP A 238 -0.18 -1.25 10.46
N ILE A 239 0.79 -0.34 10.46
CA ILE A 239 1.57 -0.03 9.26
C ILE A 239 3.06 -0.24 9.47
N ALA A 240 3.79 -0.59 8.42
CA ALA A 240 5.25 -0.50 8.46
C ALA A 240 5.76 0.14 7.19
N PHE A 241 6.80 0.96 7.33
CA PHE A 241 7.39 1.71 6.23
C PHE A 241 8.92 1.57 6.27
N PRO A 242 9.47 0.37 5.99
CA PRO A 242 10.92 0.20 5.86
C PRO A 242 11.46 1.20 4.85
N HIS A 243 12.46 1.97 5.27
CA HIS A 243 13.00 3.08 4.48
C HIS A 243 14.49 2.92 4.18
N ASN A 244 14.98 3.47 3.08
CA ASN A 244 16.40 3.66 2.81
C ASN A 244 16.63 4.97 2.09
N ASP A 245 17.53 5.80 2.60
CA ASP A 245 18.04 6.92 1.83
C ASP A 245 19.12 6.43 0.85
N TRP A 246 18.74 6.20 -0.40
CA TRP A 246 19.68 5.72 -1.42
C TRP A 246 20.78 6.72 -1.80
N ALA A 247 20.64 8.01 -1.45
CA ALA A 247 21.68 9.00 -1.69
C ALA A 247 22.84 8.84 -0.70
N SER A 248 22.52 8.63 0.58
CA SER A 248 23.51 8.47 1.65
C SER A 248 23.94 7.01 1.87
N ASP A 249 23.07 6.04 1.58
CA ASP A 249 23.35 4.60 1.67
C ASP A 249 22.96 3.86 0.38
N PRO A 250 23.77 3.99 -0.69
CA PRO A 250 23.50 3.36 -1.99
C PRO A 250 23.60 1.83 -1.95
N GLN A 251 24.11 1.25 -0.86
CA GLN A 251 24.22 -0.19 -0.69
C GLN A 251 23.00 -0.80 0.00
N GLY A 252 22.04 0.03 0.44
CA GLY A 252 20.80 -0.42 1.09
C GLY A 252 21.06 -1.07 2.45
N GLY A 253 22.04 -0.58 3.21
CA GLY A 253 22.43 -1.07 4.52
C GLY A 253 21.27 -1.06 5.52
N HIS A 254 20.48 0.03 5.58
CA HIS A 254 19.35 0.10 6.50
C HIS A 254 18.31 -1.01 6.25
N LEU A 255 17.99 -1.29 4.98
CA LEU A 255 17.07 -2.39 4.64
C LEU A 255 17.66 -3.76 5.00
N LYS A 256 18.98 -3.94 4.83
CA LYS A 256 19.68 -5.15 5.26
C LYS A 256 19.59 -5.35 6.76
N ASP A 257 19.71 -4.28 7.54
CA ASP A 257 19.57 -4.35 9.01
C ASP A 257 18.15 -4.79 9.42
N ILE A 258 17.12 -4.25 8.76
CA ILE A 258 15.72 -4.67 8.97
C ILE A 258 15.52 -6.16 8.61
N MET A 259 16.02 -6.57 7.45
CA MET A 259 15.91 -7.96 6.97
C MET A 259 16.67 -8.96 7.86
N GLY A 260 17.79 -8.53 8.46
CA GLY A 260 18.72 -9.42 9.15
C GLY A 260 19.13 -10.61 8.29
N ASN A 261 19.06 -11.82 8.84
CA ASN A 261 19.40 -13.06 8.14
C ASN A 261 18.19 -13.75 7.46
N SER A 262 17.04 -13.08 7.36
CA SER A 262 15.82 -13.68 6.78
C SER A 262 15.96 -14.00 5.28
N PHE A 263 16.86 -13.31 4.57
CA PHE A 263 17.10 -13.50 3.15
C PHE A 263 18.60 -13.59 2.86
N SER A 264 18.99 -14.46 1.93
CA SER A 264 20.38 -14.47 1.46
C SER A 264 20.64 -13.27 0.55
N LEU A 265 21.80 -12.63 0.72
CA LEU A 265 22.19 -11.50 -0.10
C LEU A 265 22.27 -11.87 -1.60
N GLU A 266 22.73 -13.08 -1.91
CA GLU A 266 22.78 -13.59 -3.29
C GLU A 266 21.39 -13.64 -3.93
N ASN A 267 20.37 -14.13 -3.21
CA ASN A 267 19.01 -14.17 -3.72
C ASN A 267 18.46 -12.76 -3.98
N LEU A 268 18.72 -11.82 -3.06
CA LEU A 268 18.29 -10.42 -3.21
C LEU A 268 18.97 -9.73 -4.41
N LEU A 269 20.27 -9.95 -4.60
CA LEU A 269 21.02 -9.39 -5.73
C LEU A 269 20.58 -10.01 -7.07
N SER A 270 20.28 -11.31 -7.08
CA SER A 270 19.71 -11.98 -8.26
C SER A 270 18.37 -11.37 -8.68
N HIS A 271 17.47 -11.10 -7.72
CA HIS A 271 16.20 -10.44 -8.01
C HIS A 271 16.36 -8.98 -8.43
N ARG A 272 17.31 -8.24 -7.84
CA ARG A 272 17.67 -6.90 -8.31
C ARG A 272 18.14 -6.93 -9.75
N GLN A 273 18.97 -7.91 -10.12
CA GLN A 273 19.45 -8.05 -11.49
C GLN A 273 18.31 -8.36 -12.47
N LYS A 274 17.36 -9.23 -12.10
CA LYS A 274 16.14 -9.49 -12.90
C LYS A 274 15.33 -8.21 -13.09
N PHE A 275 15.11 -7.46 -12.01
CA PHE A 275 14.43 -6.16 -12.06
C PHE A 275 15.11 -5.19 -13.04
N LEU A 276 16.42 -4.98 -12.91
CA LEU A 276 17.16 -4.07 -13.79
C LEU A 276 17.11 -4.53 -15.27
N GLN A 277 17.14 -5.84 -15.53
CA GLN A 277 16.97 -6.36 -16.89
C GLN A 277 15.58 -6.08 -17.45
N HIS A 278 14.52 -6.20 -16.64
CA HIS A 278 13.17 -5.86 -17.05
C HIS A 278 13.03 -4.35 -17.34
N LEU A 279 13.64 -3.49 -16.53
CA LEU A 279 13.71 -2.05 -16.80
C LEU A 279 14.38 -1.78 -18.16
N ASP A 280 15.56 -2.35 -18.39
CA ASP A 280 16.32 -2.15 -19.63
C ASP A 280 15.54 -2.58 -20.87
N GLN A 281 14.87 -3.74 -20.79
CA GLN A 281 14.03 -4.23 -21.88
C GLN A 281 12.84 -3.29 -22.16
N HIS A 282 12.19 -2.78 -21.12
CA HIS A 282 11.04 -1.89 -21.28
C HIS A 282 11.46 -0.55 -21.89
N ILE A 283 12.51 0.09 -21.33
CA ILE A 283 13.05 1.36 -21.83
C ILE A 283 13.46 1.23 -23.30
N SER A 284 14.16 0.15 -23.66
CA SER A 284 14.59 -0.10 -25.04
C SER A 284 13.42 -0.27 -26.01
N ARG A 285 12.37 -1.01 -25.61
CA ARG A 285 11.14 -1.17 -26.43
C ARG A 285 10.47 0.17 -26.68
N MET A 286 10.39 1.03 -25.67
CA MET A 286 9.75 2.34 -25.80
C MET A 286 10.58 3.31 -26.65
N ALA A 287 11.92 3.25 -26.57
CA ALA A 287 12.79 4.03 -27.43
C ALA A 287 12.67 3.65 -28.92
N ALA A 288 12.43 2.37 -29.22
CA ALA A 288 12.24 1.86 -30.59
C ALA A 288 10.88 2.21 -31.21
N HIS A 289 9.89 2.61 -30.40
CA HIS A 289 8.53 2.97 -30.83
C HIS A 289 8.25 4.47 -30.72
N LYS A 290 9.28 5.32 -30.76
CA LYS A 290 9.08 6.76 -30.91
C LYS A 290 8.40 7.02 -32.28
N PRO A 291 7.25 7.71 -32.32
CA PRO A 291 6.59 8.06 -33.58
C PRO A 291 7.46 8.97 -34.45
#